data_AF-A0A061QKQ8-F1
#
_entry.id   AF-A0A061QKQ8-F1
#
_cell.length_a   1.000
_cell.length_b   1.000
_cell.length_c   1.000
_cell.angle_alpha   90.00
_cell.angle_beta   90.00
_cell.angle_gamma   90.00
#
_symmetry.space_group_name_H-M   'P 1'
#
loop_
_entity.id
_entity.type
_entity.pdbx_description
1 polymer ?
#
loop_
_entity_poly.entity_id
_entity_poly.type
_entity_poly.pdbx_seq_one_letter_code
_entity_poly.pdbx_strand_id
1 'polypeptide(L)'
;MDDELERELKLIRLRGAFDPKRFYKTLDSKKLPTHFQIGTVVNGPADFYSGRLTKSEARNTSIAKQLLVDSEVSHYRKKRFNSMQEEAEQNSAKRRKTGKKWKKPGRGLKR
;
A
#
# COMPACT_ATOMS: atom_id res chain seq x y z
N MET A 1 -18.23 -5.45 8.35
CA MET A 1 -16.94 -4.75 8.37
C MET A 1 -17.18 -3.39 7.75
N ASP A 2 -16.75 -2.32 8.38
CA ASP A 2 -16.84 -0.97 7.81
C ASP A 2 -15.78 -0.80 6.70
N ASP A 3 -16.09 0.03 5.70
CA ASP A 3 -15.24 0.24 4.52
C ASP A 3 -13.92 0.92 4.89
N GLU A 4 -13.91 1.79 5.90
CA GLU A 4 -12.69 2.42 6.41
C GLU A 4 -11.74 1.39 7.01
N LEU A 5 -12.29 0.49 7.81
CA LEU A 5 -11.57 -0.59 8.49
C LEU A 5 -10.95 -1.56 7.48
N GLU A 6 -11.71 -1.93 6.44
CA GLU A 6 -11.19 -2.79 5.37
C GLU A 6 -10.06 -2.11 4.60
N ARG A 7 -10.18 -0.80 4.33
CA ARG A 7 -9.11 0.00 3.71
C ARG A 7 -7.84 0.01 4.55
N GLU A 8 -7.96 0.18 5.87
CA GLU A 8 -6.81 0.15 6.78
C GLU A 8 -6.11 -1.21 6.81
N LEU A 9 -6.87 -2.31 6.88
CA LEU A 9 -6.29 -3.65 6.85
C LEU A 9 -5.59 -3.95 5.52
N LYS A 10 -6.19 -3.52 4.40
CA LYS A 10 -5.56 -3.59 3.07
C LYS A 10 -4.27 -2.76 3.02
N LEU A 11 -4.26 -1.58 3.63
CA LEU A 11 -3.10 -0.70 3.71
C LEU A 11 -1.94 -1.38 4.45
N ILE A 12 -2.20 -1.97 5.61
CA ILE A 12 -1.20 -2.71 6.41
C ILE A 12 -0.59 -3.86 5.60
N ARG A 13 -1.42 -4.55 4.81
CA ARG A 13 -0.94 -5.62 3.93
C ARG A 13 -0.04 -5.10 2.81
N LEU A 14 -0.34 -3.94 2.26
CA LEU A 14 0.41 -3.30 1.18
C LEU A 14 1.57 -2.41 1.67
N ARG A 15 1.93 -2.48 2.96
CA ARG A 15 2.97 -1.63 3.56
C ARG A 15 4.33 -1.62 2.84
N GLY A 16 4.67 -2.69 2.13
CA GLY A 16 5.91 -2.77 1.34
C GLY A 16 5.89 -1.99 0.03
N ALA A 17 4.74 -1.45 -0.39
CA ALA A 17 4.60 -0.69 -1.63
C ALA A 17 4.75 0.83 -1.43
N PHE A 18 4.71 1.33 -0.20
CA PHE A 18 4.71 2.77 0.08
C PHE A 18 6.10 3.36 0.19
N ASP A 19 7.04 2.65 0.82
CA ASP A 19 8.42 3.08 0.98
C ASP A 19 9.36 2.11 0.25
N PRO A 20 10.07 2.55 -0.81
CA PRO A 20 10.99 1.69 -1.55
C PRO A 20 12.20 1.21 -0.73
N LYS A 21 12.48 1.83 0.42
CA LYS A 21 13.62 1.49 1.29
C LYS A 21 13.26 0.50 2.39
N ARG A 22 11.97 0.25 2.63
CA ARG A 22 11.50 -0.64 3.72
C ARG A 22 10.95 -1.94 3.17
N PHE A 23 11.74 -3.00 3.31
CA PHE A 23 11.33 -4.36 2.98
C PHE A 23 10.79 -5.07 4.22
N TYR A 24 9.51 -5.42 4.18
CA TYR A 24 8.86 -6.19 5.24
C TYR A 24 8.80 -7.66 4.87
N LYS A 25 8.74 -8.53 5.89
CA LYS A 25 8.38 -9.94 5.69
C LYS A 25 7.02 -10.04 5.02
N THR A 26 6.93 -10.94 4.04
CA THR A 26 5.70 -11.28 3.34
C THR A 26 4.68 -11.86 4.31
N LEU A 27 3.41 -11.52 4.12
CA LEU A 27 2.31 -12.14 4.85
C LEU A 27 1.94 -13.46 4.15
N ASP A 28 1.86 -14.56 4.90
CA ASP A 28 1.56 -15.90 4.37
C ASP A 28 0.10 -16.02 3.87
N SER A 29 -0.81 -15.23 4.44
CA SER A 29 -2.25 -15.32 4.18
C SER A 29 -2.76 -14.23 3.23
N LYS A 30 -3.57 -14.66 2.25
CA LYS A 30 -4.28 -13.74 1.34
C LYS A 30 -5.59 -13.18 1.92
N LYS A 31 -6.07 -13.71 3.04
CA LYS A 31 -7.32 -13.26 3.68
C LYS A 31 -7.01 -12.22 4.74
N LEU A 32 -7.93 -11.27 4.93
CA LEU A 32 -7.86 -10.35 6.06
C LEU A 32 -8.15 -11.10 7.36
N PRO A 33 -7.53 -10.70 8.49
CA PRO A 33 -7.80 -11.32 9.79
C PRO A 33 -9.26 -11.11 10.21
N THR A 34 -9.85 -12.13 10.84
CA THR A 34 -11.26 -12.11 11.28
C THR A 34 -11.47 -11.36 12.59
N HIS A 35 -10.47 -11.39 13.48
CA HIS A 35 -10.48 -10.72 14.76
C HIS A 35 -9.26 -9.81 14.85
N PHE A 36 -9.48 -8.55 15.20
CA PHE A 36 -8.44 -7.55 15.35
C PHE A 36 -8.93 -6.43 16.26
N GLN A 37 -8.00 -5.65 16.78
CA GLN A 37 -8.27 -4.46 17.57
C GLN A 37 -7.37 -3.32 17.06
N ILE A 38 -7.92 -2.11 17.05
CA ILE A 38 -7.17 -0.91 16.71
C ILE A 38 -6.83 -0.21 18.02
N GLY A 39 -5.56 0.09 18.20
CA GLY A 39 -5.05 0.81 19.36
C GLY A 39 -4.12 1.95 18.94
N THR A 40 -4.00 2.94 19.81
CA THR A 40 -3.10 4.07 19.64
C THR A 40 -1.90 3.89 20.57
N VAL A 41 -0.70 4.21 20.08
CA VAL A 41 0.52 4.14 20.89
C VAL A 41 0.51 5.27 21.93
N VAL A 42 0.71 4.91 23.19
CA VAL A 42 0.90 5.88 24.29
C VAL A 42 2.41 6.10 24.47
N ASN A 43 2.87 7.31 24.21
CA ASN A 43 4.30 7.63 24.26
C ASN A 43 4.84 7.65 25.69
N GLY A 44 6.07 7.16 25.87
CA GLY A 44 6.76 7.20 27.16
C GLY A 44 7.17 8.63 27.57
N PRO A 45 7.50 8.84 28.85
CA PRO A 45 7.96 10.14 29.34
C PRO A 45 9.33 10.54 28.78
N ALA A 46 10.15 9.59 28.32
CA ALA A 46 11.49 9.84 27.78
C ALA A 46 11.51 10.22 26.28
N ASP A 47 10.43 9.96 25.53
CA ASP A 47 10.38 10.11 24.06
C ASP A 47 10.02 11.54 23.61
N PHE A 48 10.39 12.57 24.38
CA PHE A 48 9.88 13.92 24.18
C PHE A 48 10.29 14.56 22.85
N TYR A 49 11.53 14.32 22.39
CA TYR A 49 12.11 15.07 21.25
C TYR A 49 12.11 14.32 19.92
N SER A 50 12.09 12.98 19.90
CA SER A 50 12.31 12.20 18.67
C SER A 50 11.15 11.26 18.30
N GLY A 51 10.43 10.70 19.28
CA GLY A 51 9.39 9.70 19.04
C GLY A 51 7.96 10.24 19.11
N ARG A 52 7.76 11.46 19.63
CA ARG A 52 6.43 12.01 19.90
C ARG A 52 5.87 12.76 18.69
N LEU A 53 4.69 12.34 18.24
CA LEU A 53 3.88 13.10 17.29
C LEU A 53 3.35 14.39 17.93
N THR A 54 3.30 15.46 17.16
CA THR A 54 2.66 16.72 17.59
C THR A 54 1.15 16.51 17.75
N LYS A 55 0.48 17.38 18.52
CA LYS A 55 -0.98 17.34 18.67
C LYS A 55 -1.71 17.41 17.33
N SER A 56 -1.12 18.06 16.31
CA SER A 56 -1.72 18.14 14.99
C SER A 56 -1.70 16.81 14.25
N GLU A 57 -0.55 16.14 14.26
CA GLU A 57 -0.35 14.85 13.60
C GLU A 57 -1.14 13.74 14.31
N ALA A 58 -1.20 13.79 15.64
CA ALA A 58 -1.95 12.83 16.45
C ALA A 58 -3.48 12.90 16.26
N ARG A 59 -4.03 14.00 15.71
CA ARG A 59 -5.46 14.09 15.35
C ARG A 59 -5.85 13.16 14.21
N ASN A 60 -4.88 12.69 13.43
CA ASN A 60 -5.12 11.70 12.39
C ASN A 60 -5.25 10.32 13.04
N THR A 61 -6.48 10.00 13.46
CA THR A 61 -6.79 8.72 14.15
C THR A 61 -6.62 7.50 13.25
N SER A 62 -6.71 7.67 11.94
CA SER A 62 -6.57 6.60 10.94
C SER A 62 -5.18 6.58 10.32
N ILE A 63 -4.64 5.36 10.13
CA ILE A 63 -3.36 5.12 9.46
C ILE A 63 -3.39 5.67 8.02
N ALA A 64 -4.53 5.56 7.33
CA ALA A 64 -4.68 6.07 5.97
C ALA A 64 -4.57 7.60 5.91
N LYS A 65 -5.14 8.31 6.90
CA LYS A 65 -5.04 9.78 6.99
C LYS A 65 -3.61 10.23 7.24
N GLN A 66 -2.89 9.55 8.14
CA GLN A 66 -1.48 9.85 8.40
C GLN A 66 -0.65 9.71 7.12
N LEU A 67 -0.85 8.62 6.37
CA LEU A 67 -0.13 8.38 5.12
C LEU A 67 -0.42 9.43 4.03
N LEU A 68 -1.63 9.99 4.00
CA LEU A 68 -1.99 11.04 3.04
C LEU A 68 -1.33 12.39 3.34
N VAL A 69 -1.05 12.66 4.62
CA VAL A 69 -0.38 13.89 5.06
C VAL A 69 1.13 13.84 4.76
N ASP A 70 1.72 12.64 4.74
CA ASP A 70 3.13 12.44 4.42
C ASP A 70 3.46 12.86 2.98
N SER A 71 4.31 13.89 2.85
CA SER A 71 4.70 14.46 1.56
C SER A 71 5.63 13.55 0.75
N GLU A 72 6.51 12.80 1.42
CA GLU A 72 7.47 11.91 0.77
C GLU A 72 6.74 10.74 0.10
N VAL A 73 5.81 10.13 0.84
CA VAL A 73 4.96 9.05 0.34
C VAL A 73 4.08 9.54 -0.81
N SER A 74 3.49 10.74 -0.68
CA SER A 74 2.64 11.32 -1.72
C SER A 74 3.42 11.54 -3.03
N HIS A 75 4.65 12.08 -2.93
CA HIS A 75 5.52 12.29 -4.09
C HIS A 75 5.91 10.97 -4.76
N TYR A 76 6.39 9.99 -3.99
CA TYR A 76 6.75 8.67 -4.50
C TYR A 76 5.56 7.98 -5.18
N ARG A 77 4.39 7.99 -4.52
CA ARG A 77 3.15 7.42 -5.05
C ARG A 77 2.79 8.01 -6.40
N LYS A 78 2.79 9.35 -6.54
CA LYS A 78 2.47 10.04 -7.80
C LYS A 78 3.44 9.64 -8.91
N LYS A 79 4.75 9.69 -8.62
CA LYS A 79 5.79 9.31 -9.58
C LYS A 79 5.61 7.86 -10.06
N ARG A 80 5.42 6.93 -9.13
CA ARG A 80 5.29 5.50 -9.45
C ARG A 80 3.99 5.20 -10.18
N PHE A 81 2.89 5.87 -9.81
CA PHE A 81 1.61 5.73 -10.49
C PHE A 81 1.70 6.17 -11.95
N ASN A 82 2.26 7.34 -12.23
CA ASN A 82 2.41 7.84 -13.60
C ASN A 82 3.29 6.91 -14.44
N SER A 83 4.43 6.45 -13.90
CA SER A 83 5.28 5.50 -14.63
C SER A 83 4.55 4.20 -14.98
N MET A 84 3.71 3.69 -14.07
CA MET A 84 2.90 2.50 -14.32
C MET A 84 1.79 2.73 -15.36
N GLN A 85 1.18 3.92 -15.37
CA GLN A 85 0.18 4.27 -16.40
C GLN A 85 0.83 4.37 -17.78
N GLU A 86 1.96 5.07 -17.90
CA GLU A 86 2.72 5.17 -19.15
C GLU A 86 3.14 3.79 -19.65
N GLU A 87 3.70 2.93 -18.79
CA GLU A 87 4.05 1.55 -19.14
C GLU A 87 2.83 0.74 -19.61
N ALA A 88 1.68 0.88 -18.95
CA ALA A 88 0.45 0.19 -19.32
C ALA A 88 -0.10 0.67 -20.68
N GLU A 89 -0.09 1.99 -20.91
CA GLU A 89 -0.50 2.60 -22.18
C GLU A 89 0.39 2.15 -23.33
N GLN A 90 1.71 2.21 -23.16
CA GLN A 90 2.67 1.75 -24.17
C GLN A 90 2.49 0.26 -24.49
N ASN A 91 2.29 -0.57 -23.47
CA ASN A 91 2.00 -1.98 -23.67
C ASN A 91 0.67 -2.20 -24.42
N SER A 92 -0.37 -1.45 -24.09
CA SER A 92 -1.66 -1.53 -24.78
C SER A 92 -1.55 -1.11 -26.26
N ALA A 93 -0.79 -0.05 -26.55
CA ALA A 93 -0.56 0.46 -27.90
C ALA A 93 0.26 -0.54 -28.73
N LYS A 94 1.32 -1.11 -28.16
CA LYS A 94 2.11 -2.18 -28.81
C LYS A 94 1.23 -3.41 -29.12
N ARG A 95 0.32 -3.79 -28.23
CA ARG A 95 -0.60 -4.91 -28.44
C ARG A 95 -1.62 -4.63 -29.54
N ARG A 96 -2.14 -3.40 -29.64
CA ARG A 96 -3.02 -2.98 -30.75
C ARG A 96 -2.27 -3.03 -32.09
N LYS A 97 -1.02 -2.54 -32.15
CA LYS A 97 -0.21 -2.53 -33.38
C LYS A 97 0.22 -3.93 -33.83
N THR A 98 0.57 -4.81 -32.90
CA THR A 98 1.08 -6.15 -33.24
C THR A 98 -0.01 -7.20 -33.46
N GLY A 99 -1.29 -6.89 -33.25
CA GLY A 99 -2.41 -7.82 -33.40
C GLY A 99 -2.35 -9.04 -32.46
N LYS A 100 -1.37 -9.11 -31.55
CA LYS A 100 -1.15 -10.24 -30.63
C LYS A 100 -2.24 -10.25 -29.56
N LYS A 101 -3.32 -10.99 -29.82
CA LYS A 101 -4.30 -11.37 -28.81
C LYS A 101 -3.60 -12.13 -27.68
N TRP A 102 -3.98 -11.82 -26.44
CA TRP A 102 -3.48 -12.53 -25.26
C TRP A 102 -3.80 -14.02 -25.40
N LYS A 103 -2.79 -14.88 -25.55
CA LYS A 103 -2.99 -16.32 -25.39
C LYS A 103 -3.04 -16.58 -23.89
N LYS A 104 -4.19 -17.01 -23.35
CA LYS A 104 -4.26 -17.48 -21.96
C LYS A 104 -3.18 -18.55 -21.80
N PRO A 105 -2.27 -18.46 -20.82
CA PRO A 105 -1.34 -19.55 -20.57
C PRO A 105 -2.19 -20.80 -20.34
N GLY A 106 -1.98 -21.81 -21.18
CA GLY A 106 -2.69 -23.07 -21.06
C GLY A 106 -2.53 -23.58 -19.62
N ARG A 107 -3.63 -23.99 -19.00
CA ARG A 107 -3.57 -24.73 -17.73
C ARG A 107 -2.84 -26.04 -18.02
N GLY A 108 -1.51 -26.00 -17.93
CA GLY A 108 -0.65 -27.16 -18.05
C GLY A 108 -1.03 -28.12 -16.94
N LEU A 109 -1.61 -29.24 -17.35
CA LEU A 109 -1.75 -30.47 -16.58
C LEU A 109 -0.41 -30.71 -15.86
N LYS A 110 -0.38 -30.54 -14.53
CA LYS A 110 0.73 -31.08 -13.74
C LYS A 110 0.53 -32.58 -13.70
N ARG A 111 1.41 -33.31 -14.38
CA ARG A 111 1.60 -34.75 -14.22
C ARG A 111 2.14 -35.03 -12.82
#